data_AF-A0A2M7T5F9-F1
#
_entry.id   AF-A0A2M7T5F9-F1
#
_cell.length_a   1.000
_cell.length_b   1.000
_cell.length_c   1.000
_cell.angle_alpha   90.00
_cell.angle_beta   90.00
_cell.angle_gamma   90.00
#
_symmetry.space_group_name_H-M   'P 1'
#
loop_
_entity.id
_entity.type
_entity.pdbx_description
1 polymer ?
#
loop_
_entity_poly.entity_id
_entity_poly.type
_entity_poly.pdbx_seq_one_letter_code
_entity_poly.pdbx_strand_id
1 'polypeptide(L)'
;MCQAGISTADYKLAIHQLTELSKLLKNNTEQWARLAGASHEKLLSGHLEEAAVKVTEITTLLEAAFAAVHDHEHPHVHISNP
;
A
#
# COMPACT_ATOMS: atom_id res chain seq x y z
N MET A 1 -2.80 33.70 9.18
CA MET A 1 -1.62 32.83 9.33
C MET A 1 -2.04 31.43 8.91
N CYS A 2 -1.70 31.02 7.69
CA CYS A 2 -2.06 29.69 7.20
C CYS A 2 -1.05 28.70 7.76
N GLN A 3 -1.46 27.91 8.75
CA GLN A 3 -0.70 26.77 9.20
C GLN A 3 -0.77 25.75 8.06
N ALA A 4 0.30 25.66 7.26
CA ALA A 4 0.43 24.72 6.16
C ALA A 4 0.63 23.31 6.75
N GLY A 5 -0.45 22.76 7.32
CA GLY A 5 -0.51 21.36 7.73
C GLY A 5 -0.87 20.52 6.51
N ILE A 6 -0.13 19.43 6.32
CA ILE A 6 -0.48 18.37 5.37
C ILE A 6 -1.96 18.02 5.59
N SER A 7 -2.79 18.17 4.55
CA SER A 7 -4.22 17.91 4.69
C SER A 7 -4.47 16.40 4.74
N THR A 8 -5.57 15.97 5.38
CA THR A 8 -5.96 14.55 5.37
C THR A 8 -6.13 14.01 3.95
N ALA A 9 -6.51 14.87 3.00
CA ALA A 9 -6.56 14.53 1.58
C ALA A 9 -5.18 14.20 1.00
N ASP A 10 -4.13 14.94 1.40
CA ASP A 10 -2.76 14.67 0.98
C ASP A 10 -2.24 13.34 1.54
N TYR A 11 -2.59 13.00 2.79
CA TYR A 11 -2.28 11.69 3.36
C TYR A 11 -3.00 10.55 2.63
N LYS A 12 -4.30 10.70 2.34
CA LYS A 12 -5.07 9.71 1.57
C LYS A 12 -4.47 9.50 0.18
N LEU A 13 -4.11 10.60 -0.50
CA LEU A 13 -3.48 10.55 -1.81
C LEU A 13 -2.13 9.82 -1.74
N ALA A 14 -1.28 10.16 -0.77
CA ALA A 14 0.03 9.53 -0.60
C ALA A 14 -0.10 8.02 -0.32
N ILE A 15 -1.01 7.62 0.58
CA ILE A 15 -1.25 6.21 0.87
C ILE A 15 -1.76 5.48 -0.37
N HIS A 16 -2.72 6.07 -1.10
CA HIS A 16 -3.23 5.47 -2.34
C HIS A 16 -2.13 5.28 -3.39
N GLN A 17 -1.29 6.30 -3.61
CA GLN A 17 -0.17 6.20 -4.54
C GLN A 17 0.84 5.12 -4.13
N LEU A 18 1.16 5.01 -2.84
CA LEU A 18 2.03 3.96 -2.32
C LEU A 18 1.43 2.56 -2.53
N THR A 19 0.12 2.39 -2.32
CA THR A 19 -0.60 1.13 -2.57
C THR A 19 -0.56 0.74 -4.05
N GLU A 20 -0.75 1.67 -4.98
CA GLU A 20 -0.69 1.35 -6.41
C GLU A 20 0.75 1.03 -6.86
N LEU A 21 1.75 1.74 -6.32
CA LEU A 21 3.15 1.45 -6.57
C LEU A 21 3.57 0.08 -6.03
N SER A 22 3.09 -0.31 -4.85
CA SER A 22 3.40 -1.62 -4.26
C SER A 22 2.77 -2.75 -5.07
N LYS A 23 1.54 -2.59 -5.57
CA LYS A 23 0.91 -3.56 -6.51
C LYS A 23 1.73 -3.73 -7.78
N LEU A 24 2.21 -2.63 -8.37
CA LEU A 24 3.06 -2.68 -9.56
C LEU A 24 4.39 -3.38 -9.26
N LEU A 25 5.03 -3.05 -8.14
CA LEU A 25 6.29 -3.67 -7.70
C LEU A 25 6.12 -5.18 -7.49
N LYS A 26 5.02 -5.62 -6.87
CA LYS A 26 4.70 -7.04 -6.70
C LYS A 26 4.62 -7.76 -8.05
N ASN A 27 3.84 -7.23 -8.99
CA ASN A 27 3.69 -7.82 -10.31
C ASN A 27 5.02 -7.91 -11.05
N ASN A 28 5.84 -6.87 -10.97
CA ASN A 28 7.18 -6.85 -11.58
C ASN A 28 8.09 -7.91 -10.95
N THR A 29 8.09 -7.99 -9.61
CA THR A 29 8.91 -8.95 -8.86
C THR A 29 8.52 -10.40 -9.19
N GLU A 30 7.22 -10.70 -9.28
CA GLU A 30 6.74 -12.04 -9.68
C GLU A 30 7.14 -12.40 -11.12
N GLN A 31 7.13 -11.42 -12.03
CA GLN A 31 7.58 -11.64 -13.41
C GLN A 31 9.07 -11.95 -13.45
N TRP A 32 9.90 -11.20 -12.71
CA TRP A 32 11.33 -11.49 -12.61
C TRP A 32 11.61 -12.82 -11.94
N ALA A 33 10.84 -13.23 -10.93
CA ALA A 33 10.97 -14.54 -10.31
C ALA A 33 10.77 -15.65 -11.35
N ARG A 34 9.72 -15.55 -12.18
CA ARG A 34 9.46 -16.51 -13.27
C ARG A 34 10.59 -16.56 -14.29
N LEU A 35 11.15 -15.40 -14.67
CA LEU A 35 12.30 -15.32 -15.59
C LEU A 35 13.58 -15.93 -14.98
N ALA A 36 13.84 -15.67 -13.71
CA ALA A 36 14.95 -16.27 -12.96
C ALA A 36 14.79 -17.80 -12.85
N GLY A 37 13.58 -18.28 -12.55
CA GLY A 37 13.26 -19.70 -12.56
C GLY A 37 13.49 -20.36 -13.92
N ALA A 38 13.05 -19.70 -15.01
CA ALA A 38 13.24 -20.19 -16.38
C ALA A 38 14.73 -20.21 -16.82
N SER A 39 15.56 -19.31 -16.26
CA SER A 39 17.01 -19.28 -16.49
C SER A 39 17.81 -20.17 -15.54
N HIS A 40 17.14 -20.98 -14.72
CA HIS A 40 17.73 -21.87 -13.71
C HIS A 40 18.47 -21.15 -12.56
N GLU A 41 18.25 -19.85 -12.40
CA GLU A 41 18.76 -19.02 -11.30
C GLU A 41 17.88 -19.18 -10.04
N LYS A 42 17.89 -20.38 -9.45
CA LYS A 42 16.96 -20.74 -8.35
C LYS A 42 17.08 -19.84 -7.12
N LEU A 43 18.29 -19.42 -6.76
CA LEU A 43 18.50 -18.54 -5.60
C LEU A 43 17.86 -17.16 -5.84
N LEU A 44 18.04 -16.61 -7.04
CA LEU A 44 17.43 -15.33 -7.43
C LEU A 44 15.91 -15.44 -7.48
N SER A 45 15.37 -16.52 -8.08
CA SER A 45 13.94 -16.79 -8.10
C SER A 45 13.34 -16.81 -6.68
N GLY A 46 14.00 -17.52 -5.75
CA GLY A 46 13.56 -17.58 -4.36
C GLY A 46 13.57 -16.22 -3.65
N HIS A 47 14.63 -15.42 -3.83
CA HIS A 47 14.67 -14.07 -3.26
C HIS A 47 13.58 -13.15 -3.81
N LEU A 48 13.25 -13.28 -5.10
CA LEU A 48 12.19 -12.49 -5.73
C LEU A 48 10.80 -12.95 -5.25
N GLU A 49 10.57 -14.25 -5.08
CA GLU A 49 9.33 -14.77 -4.48
C GLU A 49 9.14 -14.25 -3.04
N GLU A 50 10.18 -14.28 -2.22
CA GLU A 50 10.15 -13.73 -0.86
C GLU A 50 9.89 -12.21 -0.86
N ALA A 51 10.52 -11.48 -1.78
CA ALA A 51 10.26 -10.05 -1.95
C ALA A 51 8.80 -9.77 -2.34
N ALA A 52 8.20 -10.57 -3.23
CA ALA A 52 6.79 -10.42 -3.62
C ALA A 52 5.83 -10.65 -2.44
N VAL A 53 6.14 -11.59 -1.54
CA VAL A 53 5.39 -11.81 -0.29
C VAL A 53 5.47 -10.58 0.61
N LYS A 54 6.67 -10.05 0.85
CA LYS A 54 6.87 -8.83 1.66
C LYS A 54 6.14 -7.61 1.08
N VAL A 55 6.14 -7.44 -0.24
CA VAL A 55 5.40 -6.36 -0.89
C VAL A 55 3.88 -6.54 -0.70
N THR A 56 3.37 -7.78 -0.68
CA THR A 56 1.97 -8.06 -0.37
C THR A 56 1.62 -7.61 1.06
N GLU A 57 2.45 -7.96 2.04
CA GLU A 57 2.27 -7.53 3.43
C GLU A 57 2.25 -6.00 3.57
N ILE A 58 3.19 -5.31 2.92
CA ILE A 58 3.24 -3.85 2.89
C ILE A 58 1.97 -3.26 2.25
N THR A 59 1.49 -3.85 1.16
CA THR A 59 0.28 -3.40 0.47
C THR A 59 -0.94 -3.50 1.39
N THR A 60 -1.10 -4.61 2.11
CA THR A 60 -2.18 -4.79 3.08
C THR A 60 -2.11 -3.77 4.23
N LEU A 61 -0.91 -3.46 4.72
CA LEU A 61 -0.73 -2.44 5.76
C LEU A 61 -1.11 -1.03 5.26
N LEU A 62 -0.78 -0.71 4.01
CA LEU A 62 -1.18 0.56 3.39
C LEU A 62 -2.69 0.66 3.20
N GLU A 63 -3.35 -0.42 2.78
CA GLU A 63 -4.82 -0.47 2.68
C GLU A 63 -5.49 -0.27 4.04
N ALA A 64 -4.96 -0.90 5.09
CA ALA A 64 -5.43 -0.70 6.46
C ALA A 64 -5.20 0.74 6.94
N ALA A 65 -4.05 1.34 6.62
CA ALA A 65 -3.77 2.74 6.93
C ALA A 65 -4.73 3.69 6.19
N PHE A 66 -5.06 3.40 4.94
CA PHE A 66 -6.04 4.17 4.16
C PHE A 66 -7.42 4.15 4.82
N ALA A 67 -7.89 2.96 5.25
CA ALA A 67 -9.16 2.81 5.95
C ALA A 67 -9.18 3.60 7.28
N ALA A 68 -8.11 3.52 8.07
CA ALA A 68 -8.02 4.24 9.34
C ALA A 68 -8.08 5.77 9.18
N VAL A 69 -7.47 6.31 8.11
CA VAL A 69 -7.53 7.73 7.76
C VAL A 69 -8.91 8.12 7.21
N HIS A 70 -9.57 7.20 6.50
CA HIS A 70 -10.94 7.41 6.00
C HIS A 70 -11.96 7.49 7.14
N ASP A 71 -11.90 6.58 8.11
CA ASP A 71 -12.84 6.51 9.23
C ASP A 71 -12.71 7.69 10.21
N HIS A 72 -11.52 8.29 10.34
CA HIS A 72 -11.29 9.49 11.17
C HIS A 72 -12.06 10.74 10.70
N GLU A 73 -12.48 10.79 9.44
CA GLU A 73 -13.26 11.93 8.90
C GLU A 73 -14.78 11.80 9.08
N HIS A 74 -15.26 10.64 9.54
CA HIS A 74 -16.67 10.40 9.83
C HIS A 74 -16.94 10.30 11.33
N PRO A 75 -16.79 11.39 12.12
CA PRO A 75 -17.40 11.39 13.44
C PRO A 75 -18.92 11.29 13.23
N HIS A 76 -19.51 10.23 13.76
CA HIS A 76 -20.96 10.09 13.85
C HIS A 76 -21.55 11.39 14.42
N VAL A 77 -22.18 12.18 13.55
CA VAL A 77 -22.96 13.34 13.97
C VAL A 77 -24.18 12.77 14.69
N HIS A 78 -24.06 12.57 16.00
CA HIS A 78 -25.23 12.43 16.86
C HIS A 78 -25.95 13.77 16.86
N ILE A 79 -26.87 13.96 15.91
CA ILE A 79 -27.90 14.98 16.01
C ILE A 79 -28.83 14.52 17.13
N SER A 80 -28.51 14.89 18.36
CA SER A 80 -29.46 14.87 19.46
C SER A 80 -30.44 16.01 19.21
N ASN A 81 -31.58 15.69 18.61
CA ASN A 81 -32.69 16.63 18.51
C ASN A 81 -33.30 16.85 19.92
N PRO A 82 -33.72 18.08 20.26
CA PRO A 82 -34.21 18.45 21.60
C PRO A 82 -35.55 17.80 21.96
#